data_AF-A0A2Z6NJ21-F1
#
_entry.id   AF-A0A2Z6NJ21-F1
#
_cell.length_a   1.000
_cell.length_b   1.000
_cell.length_c   1.000
_cell.angle_alpha   90.00
_cell.angle_beta   90.00
_cell.angle_gamma   90.00
#
_symmetry.space_group_name_H-M   'P 1'
#
loop_
_entity.id
_entity.type
_entity.pdbx_description
1 polymer ?
#
loop_
_entity_poly.entity_id
_entity_poly.type
_entity_poly.pdbx_seq_one_letter_code
_entity_poly.pdbx_strand_id
1 'polypeptide(L)' 'MRGAESDTMGLLLRERIVFLGNEIDDFVADAIVSQLLLLDAKDPTKDIKLFINSPGGSLRF' A
#
# COMPACT_ATOMS: atom_id res chain seq x y z
N MET A 1 -11.89 18.33 -2.35
CA MET A 1 -11.63 18.19 -0.90
C MET A 1 -10.89 16.86 -0.69
N ARG A 2 -9.56 16.86 -0.59
CA ARG A 2 -8.69 15.66 -0.41
C ARG A 2 -8.20 15.52 1.04
N GLY A 3 -9.05 15.87 2.02
CA GLY A 3 -8.63 15.97 3.43
C GLY A 3 -8.71 14.66 4.20
N ALA A 4 -9.86 13.97 4.16
CA ALA A 4 -10.11 12.83 5.05
C ALA A 4 -9.52 11.49 4.57
N GLU A 5 -9.51 11.23 3.26
CA GLU A 5 -8.97 9.96 2.71
C GLU A 5 -7.44 9.88 2.82
N SER A 6 -6.76 11.02 2.67
CA SER A 6 -5.31 11.10 2.89
C SER A 6 -4.96 10.81 4.35
N ASP A 7 -5.80 11.27 5.27
CA ASP A 7 -5.58 11.07 6.70
C ASP A 7 -5.83 9.59 7.08
N THR A 8 -6.88 8.96 6.57
CA THR A 8 -7.16 7.54 6.90
C THR A 8 -6.12 6.59 6.33
N MET A 9 -5.70 6.76 5.07
CA MET A 9 -4.64 5.92 4.48
C MET A 9 -3.31 6.12 5.19
N GLY A 10 -2.98 7.36 5.56
CA GLY A 10 -1.80 7.67 6.37
C GLY A 10 -1.85 7.04 7.76
N LEU A 11 -3.04 6.96 8.39
CA LEU A 11 -3.24 6.30 9.68
C LEU A 11 -3.06 4.78 9.56
N LEU A 12 -3.67 4.14 8.56
CA LEU A 12 -3.51 2.70 8.32
C LEU A 12 -2.04 2.33 8.09
N LEU A 13 -1.31 3.13 7.32
CA LEU A 13 0.12 2.90 7.08
C LEU A 13 0.94 2.98 8.39
N ARG A 14 0.60 3.87 9.32
CA ARG A 14 1.26 3.91 10.65
C ARG A 14 1.02 2.63 11.44
N GLU A 15 -0.17 2.05 11.32
CA GLU A 15 -0.54 0.75 11.89
C GLU A 15 -0.02 -0.45 11.07
N ARG A 16 0.86 -0.21 10.09
CA ARG A 16 1.46 -1.22 9.20
C ARG A 16 0.44 -1.97 8.35
N ILE A 17 -0.64 -1.29 7.98
CA ILE A 17 -1.70 -1.79 7.10
C ILE A 17 -1.55 -1.11 5.74
N VAL A 18 -1.40 -1.92 4.69
CA VAL A 18 -1.35 -1.48 3.28
C VAL A 18 -2.59 -2.01 2.57
N PHE A 19 -3.24 -1.16 1.76
CA PHE A 19 -4.45 -1.52 1.03
C PHE A 19 -4.24 -1.42 -0.49
N LEU A 20 -4.49 -2.52 -1.20
CA LEU A 20 -4.54 -2.57 -2.66
C LEU A 20 -6.00 -2.76 -3.10
N GLY A 21 -6.68 -1.65 -3.37
CA GLY A 21 -8.10 -1.62 -3.74
C GLY A 21 -8.40 -1.37 -5.22
N ASN A 22 -7.35 -1.14 -6.02
CA ASN A 22 -7.46 -0.61 -7.38
C ASN A 22 -6.93 -1.65 -8.39
N GLU A 23 -7.18 -1.39 -9.68
CA GLU A 23 -6.45 -2.07 -10.75
C GLU A 23 -4.94 -1.84 -10.62
N ILE A 24 -4.14 -2.85 -10.95
CA ILE A 24 -2.69 -2.82 -10.81
C ILE A 24 -2.08 -2.27 -12.11
N ASP A 25 -1.61 -1.03 -12.08
CA ASP A 25 -0.73 -0.44 -13.08
C ASP A 25 0.67 -0.16 -12.48
N ASP A 26 1.60 0.36 -13.31
CA ASP A 26 2.97 0.62 -12.87
C ASP A 26 3.02 1.62 -11.69
N PHE A 27 2.13 2.62 -11.68
CA PHE A 27 2.09 3.62 -10.61
C PHE A 27 1.59 3.03 -9.29
N VAL A 28 0.52 2.24 -9.32
CA VAL A 28 0.00 1.53 -8.15
C VAL A 28 1.03 0.54 -7.63
N ALA A 29 1.70 -0.20 -8.51
CA ALA A 29 2.76 -1.13 -8.14
C ALA A 29 3.91 -0.42 -7.42
N ASP A 30 4.45 0.65 -8.00
CA ASP A 30 5.52 1.45 -7.40
C ASP A 30 5.11 2.04 -6.03
N ALA A 31 3.86 2.50 -5.91
CA ALA A 31 3.33 3.02 -4.66
C ALA A 31 3.22 1.94 -3.56
N ILE A 32 2.78 0.73 -3.90
CA ILE A 32 2.71 -0.39 -2.96
C ILE A 32 4.11 -0.82 -2.54
N VAL A 33 5.04 -1.01 -3.49
CA VAL A 33 6.44 -1.38 -3.19
C VAL A 33 7.09 -0.34 -2.28
N SER A 34 6.91 0.94 -2.57
CA SER A 34 7.44 2.04 -1.74
C SER A 34 6.91 2.01 -0.30
N GLN A 35 5.61 1.72 -0.13
CA GLN A 35 5.01 1.58 1.20
C GLN A 35 5.58 0.38 1.97
N LEU A 36 5.73 -0.77 1.30
CA LEU A 36 6.30 -1.97 1.92
C LEU A 36 7.75 -1.74 2.37
N LEU A 37 8.58 -1.15 1.51
CA LEU A 37 9.98 -0.81 1.84
C LEU A 37 10.06 0.19 3.00
N LEU A 38 9.17 1.18 3.04
CA LEU A 38 9.12 2.14 4.14
C LEU A 38 8.75 1.48 5.48
N LEU A 39 7.82 0.52 5.47
CA LEU A 39 7.42 -0.19 6.68
C LEU A 39 8.52 -1.15 7.17
N ASP A 40 9.18 -1.84 6.25
CA ASP A 40 10.32 -2.72 6.55
C ASP A 40 11.50 -1.94 7.13
N ALA A 41 11.88 -0.82 6.51
CA ALA A 41 12.96 0.04 7.01
C ALA A 41 12.69 0.64 8.40
N LYS A 42 11.42 0.82 8.78
CA LYS A 42 11.03 1.31 10.11
C LYS A 42 11.13 0.24 11.20
N ASP A 43 10.74 -0.98 10.88
CA ASP A 43 10.78 -2.10 11.81
C ASP A 43 10.69 -3.42 11.00
N PRO A 44 11.82 -4.06 10.68
CA PRO A 44 11.85 -5.27 9.86
C PRO A 44 11.38 -6.51 10.63
N THR A 45 11.16 -6.40 11.95
CA THR A 45 10.76 -7.53 12.79
C THR A 45 9.25 -7.67 12.95
N LYS A 46 8.49 -6.65 12.53
CA LYS A 46 7.03 -6.63 12.65
C LYS A 46 6.35 -6.98 11.33
N ASP A 47 5.27 -7.73 11.43
CA ASP A 47 4.43 -8.07 10.30
C ASP A 47 3.87 -6.83 9.60
N ILE A 48 3.62 -6.97 8.29
CA ILE A 48 2.90 -6.00 7.46
C ILE A 48 1.63 -6.68 6.99
N LYS A 49 0.48 -6.01 7.17
CA LYS A 49 -0.82 -6.54 6.72
C LYS A 49 -1.19 -5.91 5.38
N LEU A 50 -1.14 -6.70 4.32
CA LEU A 50 -1.58 -6.30 2.99
C LEU A 50 -3.00 -6.82 2.74
N PHE A 51 -3.95 -5.91 2.59
CA PHE A 51 -5.32 -6.24 2.20
C PHE A 51 -5.49 -6.00 0.71
N ILE A 52 -6.00 -7.02 0.01
CA ILE A 52 -6.13 -7.01 -1.45
C ILE A 52 -7.60 -7.13 -1.82
N ASN A 53 -8.10 -6.12 -2.53
CA ASN A 53 -9.38 -6.11 -3.20
C ASN A 53 -9.19 -5.48 -4.59
N SER A 54 -8.58 -6.24 -5.49
CA SER A 54 -8.20 -5.75 -6.82
C SER A 54 -8.80 -6.66 -7.90
N PRO A 55 -9.26 -6.11 -9.03
CA PRO A 55 -9.66 -6.91 -10.20
C PRO A 55 -8.48 -7.54 -10.94
N GLY A 56 -7.23 -7.27 -10.52
CA GLY A 56 -6.00 -7.65 -11.23
C GLY A 56 -5.37 -6.45 -11.93
N GLY A 57 -4.59 -6.70 -12.97
CA GLY A 57 -3.96 -5.64 -13.76
C GLY A 57 -2.78 -6.12 -14.61
N SER A 58 -1.79 -5.26 -14.76
CA SER A 58 -0.59 -5.47 -15.57
C SER A 58 0.18 -6.74 -15.17
N LEU A 59 0.47 -7.60 -16.15
CA LEU A 59 1.26 -8.83 -15.99
C LEU A 59 2.70 -8.70 -16.54
N ARG A 60 3.13 -7.48 -16.90
CA ARG A 60 4.38 -7.26 -17.65
C ARG A 60 5.54 -8.07 -17.07
N PHE A 61 6.11 -8.92 -17.92
CA PHE A 61 7.28 -9.77 -17.69
C PHE A 61 8.55 -9.11 -18.20
#